data_AF-A0A6A7M4P8-F1
#
_entry.id   AF-A0A6A7M4P8-F1
#
_cell.length_a   1.000
_cell.length_b   1.000
_cell.length_c   1.000
_cell.angle_alpha   90.00
_cell.angle_beta   90.00
_cell.angle_gamma   90.00
#
_symmetry.space_group_name_H-M   'P 1'
#
loop_
_entity.id
_entity.type
_entity.pdbx_description
1 polymer ?
#
loop_
_entity_poly.entity_id
_entity_poly.type
_entity_poly.pdbx_seq_one_letter_code
_entity_poly.pdbx_strand_id
1 'polypeptide(L)'
;MIGTAWAADTAGGDGIFSDPGFWVAVAFFLFFVLAGKALWGRISAMLDKRSADIAKALADAARLREEAMKAKQDAERTLGQAATEGAAIIQQAREEAERMQARAAESLKMAVALREQQALDRVAQTEVAATKDVRDTAVDVALSATRALLREQVGSGRSAALVDDAIAELPRRLH
;
A
#
# COMPACT_ATOMS: atom_id res chain seq x y z
N MET A 1 -76.31 -30.62 95.10
CA MET A 1 -75.40 -29.49 95.39
C MET A 1 -75.17 -28.80 94.06
N ILE A 2 -76.05 -27.90 93.62
CA ILE A 2 -76.26 -26.53 94.11
C ILE A 2 -74.93 -25.79 94.23
N GLY A 3 -74.74 -24.86 93.29
CA GLY A 3 -73.63 -23.92 93.18
C GLY A 3 -73.90 -22.95 92.05
N THR A 4 -75.10 -22.37 92.05
CA THR A 4 -75.53 -21.23 91.24
C THR A 4 -74.87 -19.94 91.75
N ALA A 5 -74.79 -18.96 90.84
CA ALA A 5 -74.39 -17.56 91.04
C ALA A 5 -72.87 -17.35 91.07
N TRP A 6 -72.30 -16.52 90.19
CA TRP A 6 -72.73 -15.14 89.98
C TRP A 6 -72.51 -14.70 88.52
N ALA A 7 -73.58 -14.13 87.96
CA ALA A 7 -73.50 -13.15 86.90
C ALA A 7 -73.31 -11.77 87.56
N ALA A 8 -72.33 -11.03 87.08
CA ALA A 8 -72.42 -9.58 86.88
C ALA A 8 -71.65 -9.35 85.58
N ASP A 9 -72.26 -8.98 84.45
CA ASP A 9 -73.23 -7.90 84.26
C ASP A 9 -73.07 -6.78 85.28
N THR A 10 -71.93 -6.10 85.18
CA THR A 10 -71.87 -4.68 85.48
C THR A 10 -72.45 -3.93 84.30
N ALA A 11 -73.78 -3.88 84.25
CA ALA A 11 -74.48 -2.77 83.63
C ALA A 11 -74.04 -1.49 84.37
N GLY A 12 -73.07 -0.79 83.79
CA GLY A 12 -72.38 0.32 84.44
C GLY A 12 -71.70 1.26 83.46
N GLY A 13 -72.38 1.64 82.37
CA GLY A 13 -71.94 2.75 81.52
C GLY A 13 -70.51 2.62 81.00
N ASP A 14 -70.14 1.45 80.48
CA ASP A 14 -68.82 1.24 79.89
C ASP A 14 -68.78 1.94 78.53
N GLY A 15 -68.39 3.21 78.55
CA GLY A 15 -68.02 3.90 77.34
C GLY A 15 -67.02 3.05 76.58
N ILE A 16 -67.10 3.06 75.25
CA ILE A 16 -66.12 2.54 74.27
C ILE A 16 -64.64 2.62 74.72
N PHE A 17 -64.30 3.55 75.61
CA PHE A 17 -63.01 3.76 76.22
C PHE A 17 -62.55 2.71 77.27
N SER A 18 -63.43 1.88 77.83
CA SER A 18 -63.10 0.85 78.84
C SER A 18 -62.90 -0.56 78.27
N ASP A 19 -63.21 -0.79 76.99
CA ASP A 19 -62.97 -2.08 76.32
C ASP A 19 -61.51 -2.17 75.83
N PRO A 20 -60.70 -3.14 76.30
CA PRO A 20 -59.36 -3.38 75.79
C PRO A 20 -59.31 -3.59 74.26
N GLY A 21 -60.40 -4.14 73.67
CA GLY A 21 -60.52 -4.33 72.22
C GLY A 21 -60.48 -3.00 71.44
N PHE A 22 -61.07 -1.93 71.98
CA PHE A 22 -61.05 -0.60 71.34
C PHE A 22 -59.63 -0.02 71.28
N TRP A 23 -58.86 -0.08 72.37
CA TRP A 23 -57.47 0.39 72.37
C TRP A 23 -56.55 -0.44 71.48
N VAL A 24 -56.78 -1.75 71.35
CA VAL A 24 -56.08 -2.60 70.38
C VAL A 24 -56.41 -2.20 68.94
N ALA A 25 -57.68 -1.94 68.62
CA ALA A 25 -58.08 -1.47 67.30
C ALA A 25 -57.50 -0.08 66.96
N VAL A 26 -57.49 0.85 67.93
CA VAL A 26 -56.85 2.17 67.79
C VAL A 26 -55.34 2.03 67.58
N ALA A 27 -54.67 1.20 68.37
CA ALA A 27 -53.23 0.94 68.20
C ALA A 27 -52.91 0.27 66.86
N PHE A 28 -53.76 -0.65 66.38
CA PHE A 28 -53.63 -1.30 65.07
C PHE A 28 -53.76 -0.30 63.92
N PHE A 29 -54.78 0.57 63.95
CA PHE A 29 -54.96 1.62 62.96
C PHE A 29 -53.83 2.64 63.01
N LEU A 30 -53.43 3.08 64.20
CA LEU A 30 -52.32 4.01 64.37
C LEU A 30 -51.02 3.41 63.82
N PHE A 31 -50.72 2.16 64.13
CA PHE A 31 -49.59 1.43 63.57
C PHE A 31 -49.67 1.33 62.05
N PHE A 32 -50.82 0.98 61.48
CA PHE A 32 -51.00 0.86 60.04
C PHE A 32 -50.83 2.21 59.32
N VAL A 33 -51.29 3.31 59.91
CA VAL A 33 -51.10 4.66 59.35
C VAL A 33 -49.63 5.07 59.38
N LEU A 34 -48.94 4.89 60.50
CA LEU A 34 -47.53 5.23 60.65
C LEU A 34 -46.61 4.32 59.82
N ALA A 35 -46.79 2.99 59.92
CA ALA A 35 -45.98 2.01 59.21
C ALA A 35 -46.34 1.92 57.72
N GLY A 36 -47.61 2.03 57.37
CA GLY A 36 -48.09 1.98 55.98
C GLY A 36 -47.52 3.10 55.12
N LYS A 37 -47.43 4.34 55.65
CA LYS A 37 -46.81 5.45 54.91
C LYS A 37 -45.33 5.20 54.59
N ALA A 38 -44.58 4.65 55.56
CA ALA A 38 -43.18 4.31 55.36
C ALA A 38 -42.99 3.13 54.41
N LEU A 39 -43.80 2.08 54.56
CA LEU A 39 -43.76 0.88 53.73
C LEU A 39 -44.12 1.19 52.28
N TRP A 40 -45.18 1.98 52.05
CA TRP A 40 -45.60 2.39 50.71
C TRP A 40 -44.51 3.18 50.00
N GLY A 41 -43.89 4.15 50.69
CA GLY A 41 -42.79 4.93 50.11
C GLY A 41 -41.55 4.10 49.76
N ARG A 42 -41.23 3.06 50.55
CA ARG A 42 -40.11 2.15 50.25
C ARG A 42 -40.39 1.24 49.06
N ILE A 43 -41.62 0.73 48.95
CA ILE A 43 -42.03 -0.11 47.82
C ILE A 43 -42.07 0.71 46.52
N SER A 44 -42.70 1.89 46.53
CA SER A 44 -42.75 2.76 45.35
C SER A 44 -41.35 3.16 44.90
N ALA A 45 -40.48 3.58 45.82
CA ALA A 45 -39.09 3.93 45.49
C ALA A 45 -38.29 2.75 44.89
N MET A 46 -38.54 1.52 45.33
CA MET A 46 -37.89 0.34 44.75
C MET A 46 -38.40 0.06 43.32
N LEU A 47 -39.71 0.20 43.08
CA LEU A 47 -40.31 0.04 41.76
C LEU A 47 -39.85 1.15 40.80
N ASP A 48 -39.78 2.40 41.27
CA ASP A 48 -39.30 3.53 40.50
C ASP A 48 -37.83 3.33 40.12
N LYS A 49 -37.00 2.87 41.08
CA LYS A 49 -35.59 2.55 40.81
C LYS A 49 -35.46 1.46 39.75
N ARG A 50 -36.22 0.36 39.86
CA ARG A 50 -36.21 -0.71 38.86
C ARG A 50 -36.65 -0.21 37.48
N SER A 51 -37.71 0.59 37.43
CA SER A 51 -38.20 1.19 36.19
C SER A 51 -37.15 2.10 35.56
N ALA A 52 -36.48 2.93 36.36
CA ALA A 52 -35.40 3.80 35.91
C ALA A 52 -34.19 3.00 35.40
N ASP A 53 -33.80 1.93 36.10
CA ASP A 53 -32.70 1.05 35.69
C ASP A 53 -33.02 0.35 34.35
N ILE A 54 -34.26 -0.15 34.19
CA ILE A 54 -34.72 -0.77 32.93
C ILE A 54 -34.77 0.26 31.79
N ALA A 55 -35.32 1.46 32.04
CA ALA A 55 -35.36 2.53 31.05
C ALA A 55 -33.96 2.95 30.61
N LYS A 56 -33.01 3.04 31.56
CA LYS A 56 -31.61 3.32 31.26
C LYS A 56 -30.98 2.21 30.42
N ALA A 57 -31.17 0.94 30.81
CA ALA A 57 -30.63 -0.19 30.06
C ALA A 57 -31.18 -0.27 28.63
N LEU A 58 -32.46 0.05 28.43
CA LEU A 58 -33.09 0.14 27.11
C LEU A 58 -32.52 1.30 26.29
N ALA A 59 -32.33 2.47 26.89
CA ALA A 59 -31.72 3.63 26.23
C ALA A 59 -30.27 3.35 25.81
N ASP A 60 -29.48 2.74 26.71
CA ASP A 60 -28.10 2.34 26.43
C ASP A 60 -28.08 1.29 25.31
N ALA A 61 -28.93 0.27 25.34
CA ALA A 61 -29.03 -0.73 24.29
C ALA A 61 -29.44 -0.13 22.93
N ALA A 62 -30.38 0.83 22.91
CA ALA A 62 -30.76 1.54 21.71
C ALA A 62 -29.59 2.36 21.13
N ARG A 63 -28.84 3.05 21.99
CA ARG A 63 -27.65 3.81 21.60
C ARG A 63 -26.56 2.89 21.04
N LEU A 64 -26.24 1.79 21.72
CA LEU A 64 -25.27 0.80 21.24
C LEU A 64 -25.68 0.21 19.89
N ARG A 65 -26.98 -0.05 19.70
CA ARG A 65 -27.48 -0.52 18.41
C ARG A 65 -27.28 0.53 17.31
N GLU A 66 -27.57 1.79 17.59
CA GLU A 66 -27.36 2.87 16.63
C GLU A 66 -25.88 3.03 16.27
N GLU A 67 -24.99 3.01 17.27
CA GLU A 67 -23.54 3.05 17.09
C GLU A 67 -23.04 1.86 16.27
N ALA A 68 -23.51 0.65 16.55
CA ALA A 68 -23.16 -0.54 15.78
C ALA A 68 -23.64 -0.47 14.33
N MET A 69 -24.84 0.06 14.09
CA MET A 69 -25.38 0.25 12.74
C MET A 69 -24.57 1.30 11.97
N LYS A 70 -24.18 2.42 12.61
CA LYS A 70 -23.29 3.42 12.02
C LYS A 70 -21.92 2.82 11.68
N ALA A 71 -21.28 2.14 12.64
CA ALA A 71 -19.99 1.50 12.44
C ALA A 71 -20.03 0.46 11.31
N LYS A 72 -21.13 -0.30 11.19
CA LYS A 72 -21.33 -1.23 10.08
C LYS A 72 -21.43 -0.50 8.74
N GLN A 73 -22.23 0.55 8.65
CA GLN A 73 -22.37 1.34 7.42
C GLN A 73 -21.05 1.99 7.00
N ASP A 74 -20.30 2.53 7.96
CA ASP A 74 -18.98 3.11 7.72
C ASP A 74 -18.01 2.05 7.22
N ALA A 75 -17.99 0.86 7.83
CA ALA A 75 -17.15 -0.25 7.36
C ALA A 75 -17.52 -0.70 5.94
N GLU A 76 -18.81 -0.86 5.63
CA GLU A 76 -19.28 -1.20 4.27
C GLU A 76 -18.89 -0.12 3.25
N ARG A 77 -18.99 1.16 3.62
CA ARG A 77 -18.56 2.28 2.79
C ARG A 77 -17.06 2.26 2.54
N THR A 78 -16.25 2.09 3.59
CA THR A 78 -14.80 2.03 3.48
C THR A 78 -14.34 0.82 2.65
N LEU A 79 -14.99 -0.34 2.80
CA LEU A 79 -14.72 -1.51 1.96
C LEU A 79 -15.03 -1.25 0.49
N GLY A 80 -16.17 -0.61 0.20
CA GLY A 80 -16.51 -0.20 -1.17
C GLY A 80 -15.49 0.77 -1.77
N GLN A 81 -15.09 1.78 -1.01
CA GLN A 81 -14.06 2.75 -1.40
C GLN A 81 -12.71 2.07 -1.66
N ALA A 82 -12.24 1.23 -0.74
CA ALA A 82 -10.99 0.49 -0.89
C ALA A 82 -10.99 -0.43 -2.12
N ALA A 83 -12.12 -1.07 -2.43
CA ALA A 83 -12.26 -1.89 -3.63
C ALA A 83 -12.14 -1.05 -4.91
N THR A 84 -12.81 0.12 -4.96
CA THR A 84 -12.73 1.04 -6.10
C THR A 84 -11.33 1.66 -6.26
N GLU A 85 -10.70 2.06 -5.17
CA GLU A 85 -9.34 2.60 -5.18
C GLU A 85 -8.33 1.53 -5.59
N GLY A 86 -8.45 0.31 -5.07
CA GLY A 86 -7.61 -0.82 -5.48
C GLY A 86 -7.74 -1.13 -6.96
N ALA A 87 -8.96 -1.14 -7.51
CA ALA A 87 -9.19 -1.32 -8.93
C ALA A 87 -8.57 -0.18 -9.76
N ALA A 88 -8.69 1.06 -9.31
CA ALA A 88 -8.07 2.22 -9.96
C ALA A 88 -6.54 2.15 -9.95
N ILE A 89 -5.92 1.73 -8.84
CA ILE A 89 -4.47 1.53 -8.74
C ILE A 89 -4.00 0.46 -9.73
N ILE A 90 -4.70 -0.67 -9.82
CA ILE A 90 -4.34 -1.74 -10.77
C ILE A 90 -4.46 -1.23 -12.20
N GLN A 91 -5.51 -0.48 -12.52
CA GLN A 91 -5.70 0.09 -13.86
C GLN A 91 -4.58 1.08 -14.21
N GLN A 92 -4.26 2.01 -13.31
CA GLN A 92 -3.15 2.95 -13.48
C GLN A 92 -1.81 2.23 -13.64
N ALA A 93 -1.56 1.17 -12.86
CA ALA A 93 -0.34 0.39 -12.97
C ALA A 93 -0.21 -0.31 -14.33
N ARG A 94 -1.33 -0.81 -14.89
CA ARG A 94 -1.36 -1.39 -16.24
C ARG A 94 -1.08 -0.36 -17.32
N GLU A 95 -1.75 0.78 -17.27
CA GLU A 95 -1.53 1.89 -18.21
C GLU A 95 -0.08 2.40 -18.16
N GLU A 96 0.49 2.52 -16.96
CA GLU A 96 1.88 2.93 -16.79
C GLU A 96 2.85 1.85 -17.31
N ALA A 97 2.56 0.56 -17.08
CA ALA A 97 3.36 -0.54 -17.61
C ALA A 97 3.33 -0.57 -19.14
N GLU A 98 2.17 -0.41 -19.77
CA GLU A 98 2.03 -0.33 -21.23
C GLU A 98 2.79 0.87 -21.79
N ARG A 99 2.68 2.03 -21.15
CA ARG A 99 3.41 3.24 -21.51
C ARG A 99 4.93 3.06 -21.38
N MET A 100 5.38 2.41 -20.32
CA MET A 100 6.79 2.10 -20.10
C MET A 100 7.31 1.11 -21.15
N GLN A 101 6.54 0.08 -21.47
CA GLN A 101 6.87 -0.90 -22.50
C GLN A 101 6.97 -0.25 -23.88
N ALA A 102 6.03 0.63 -24.24
CA ALA A 102 6.06 1.37 -25.49
C ALA A 102 7.32 2.25 -25.61
N ARG A 103 7.64 3.02 -24.56
CA ARG A 103 8.87 3.84 -24.52
C ARG A 103 10.13 3.00 -24.57
N ALA A 104 10.17 1.87 -23.87
CA ALA A 104 11.29 0.95 -23.89
C ALA A 104 11.49 0.33 -25.27
N ALA A 105 10.40 -0.04 -25.95
CA ALA A 105 10.47 -0.55 -27.31
C ALA A 105 10.98 0.50 -28.31
N GLU A 106 10.52 1.75 -28.18
CA GLU A 106 11.01 2.87 -29.00
C GLU A 106 12.49 3.17 -28.75
N SER A 107 12.92 3.25 -27.48
CA SER A 107 14.32 3.49 -27.14
C SER A 107 15.22 2.34 -27.58
N LEU A 108 14.75 1.09 -27.49
CA LEU A 108 15.50 -0.07 -27.98
C LEU A 108 15.67 -0.03 -29.50
N LYS A 109 14.62 0.34 -30.25
CA LYS A 109 14.70 0.51 -31.71
C LYS A 109 15.74 1.56 -32.08
N MET A 110 15.72 2.72 -31.40
CA MET A 110 16.72 3.76 -31.63
C MET A 110 18.14 3.29 -31.29
N ALA A 111 18.31 2.58 -30.16
CA ALA A 111 19.61 2.05 -29.74
C ALA A 111 20.16 1.00 -30.72
N VAL A 112 19.29 0.13 -31.25
CA VAL A 112 19.66 -0.86 -32.28
C VAL A 112 20.06 -0.16 -33.57
N ALA A 113 19.27 0.80 -34.05
CA ALA A 113 19.59 1.56 -35.27
C ALA A 113 20.93 2.30 -35.14
N LEU A 114 21.18 2.93 -33.98
CA LEU A 114 22.46 3.59 -33.71
C LEU A 114 23.63 2.59 -33.70
N ARG A 115 23.46 1.42 -33.08
CA ARG A 115 24.49 0.37 -33.07
C ARG A 115 24.75 -0.18 -34.47
N GLU A 116 23.72 -0.34 -35.28
CA GLU A 116 23.85 -0.77 -36.66
C GLU A 116 24.66 0.26 -37.47
N GLN A 117 24.34 1.54 -37.35
CA GLN A 117 25.12 2.61 -37.99
C GLN A 117 26.58 2.61 -37.53
N GLN A 118 26.83 2.50 -36.22
CA GLN A 118 28.19 2.40 -35.69
C GLN A 118 28.95 1.17 -36.19
N ALA A 119 28.27 0.04 -36.38
CA ALA A 119 28.87 -1.17 -36.94
C ALA A 119 29.23 -0.97 -38.42
N LEU A 120 28.33 -0.37 -39.21
CA LEU A 120 28.59 -0.02 -40.61
C LEU A 120 29.75 0.97 -40.75
N ASP A 121 29.81 2.00 -39.91
CA ASP A 121 30.91 2.96 -39.91
C ASP A 121 32.25 2.30 -39.57
N ARG A 122 32.26 1.36 -38.61
CA ARG A 122 33.46 0.57 -38.29
C ARG A 122 33.88 -0.34 -39.44
N VAL A 123 32.94 -1.00 -40.10
CA VAL A 123 33.22 -1.83 -41.28
C VAL A 123 33.84 -0.97 -42.37
N ALA A 124 33.25 0.17 -42.71
CA ALA A 124 33.77 1.08 -43.72
C ALA A 124 35.19 1.59 -43.37
N GLN A 125 35.44 1.96 -42.10
CA GLN A 125 36.78 2.34 -41.64
C GLN A 125 37.79 1.19 -41.78
N THR A 126 37.37 -0.04 -41.44
CA THR A 126 38.21 -1.24 -41.53
C THR A 126 38.50 -1.61 -42.99
N GLU A 127 37.55 -1.44 -43.90
CA GLU A 127 37.74 -1.67 -45.34
C GLU A 127 38.76 -0.69 -45.93
N VAL A 128 38.68 0.60 -45.55
CA VAL A 128 39.66 1.60 -45.97
C VAL A 128 41.06 1.26 -45.43
N ALA A 129 41.15 0.85 -44.16
CA ALA A 129 42.41 0.42 -43.56
C ALA A 129 42.97 -0.83 -44.25
N ALA A 130 42.16 -1.86 -44.48
CA ALA A 130 42.57 -3.10 -45.14
C ALA A 130 43.03 -2.85 -46.59
N THR A 131 42.33 -1.98 -47.32
CA THR A 131 42.73 -1.60 -48.69
C THR A 131 44.08 -0.91 -48.69
N LYS A 132 44.33 -0.03 -47.71
CA LYS A 132 45.62 0.62 -47.52
C LYS A 132 46.71 -0.41 -47.20
N ASP A 133 46.47 -1.33 -46.26
CA ASP A 133 47.44 -2.37 -45.87
C ASP A 133 47.81 -3.28 -47.05
N VAL A 134 46.84 -3.66 -47.90
CA VAL A 134 47.10 -4.44 -49.13
C VAL A 134 47.96 -3.64 -50.11
N ARG A 135 47.68 -2.36 -50.29
CA ARG A 135 48.48 -1.49 -51.15
C ARG A 135 49.91 -1.34 -50.64
N ASP A 136 50.08 -1.10 -49.34
CA ASP A 136 51.38 -0.95 -48.71
C ASP A 136 52.19 -2.25 -48.82
N THR A 137 51.56 -3.40 -48.58
CA THR A 137 52.17 -4.73 -48.79
C THR A 137 52.59 -4.95 -50.25
N ALA A 138 51.75 -4.56 -51.22
CA ALA A 138 52.08 -4.68 -52.64
C ALA A 138 53.28 -3.79 -53.02
N VAL A 139 53.36 -2.57 -52.47
CA VAL A 139 54.51 -1.67 -52.64
C VAL A 139 55.78 -2.30 -52.07
N ASP A 140 55.72 -2.89 -50.88
CA ASP A 140 56.86 -3.55 -50.24
C ASP A 140 57.35 -4.76 -51.05
N VAL A 141 56.44 -5.58 -51.56
CA VAL A 141 56.77 -6.71 -52.45
C VAL A 141 57.41 -6.21 -53.75
N ALA A 142 56.86 -5.19 -54.39
CA ALA A 142 57.41 -4.60 -55.60
C ALA A 142 58.81 -4.01 -55.37
N LEU A 143 59.03 -3.30 -54.27
CA LEU A 143 60.34 -2.78 -53.87
C LEU A 143 61.33 -3.91 -53.60
N SER A 144 60.91 -4.98 -52.93
CA SER A 144 61.74 -6.15 -52.64
C SER A 144 62.16 -6.87 -53.93
N ALA A 145 61.21 -7.12 -54.84
CA ALA A 145 61.47 -7.72 -56.14
C ALA A 145 62.39 -6.84 -56.99
N THR A 146 62.17 -5.52 -57.00
CA THR A 146 63.05 -4.56 -57.70
C THR A 146 64.47 -4.58 -57.13
N ARG A 147 64.63 -4.62 -55.80
CA ARG A 147 65.93 -4.77 -55.14
C ARG A 147 66.62 -6.10 -55.48
N ALA A 148 65.87 -7.17 -55.66
CA ALA A 148 66.42 -8.47 -56.07
C ALA A 148 66.89 -8.44 -57.53
N LEU A 149 66.05 -7.95 -58.45
CA LEU A 149 66.39 -7.73 -59.87
C LEU A 149 67.60 -6.81 -60.04
N LEU A 150 67.65 -5.70 -59.28
CA LEU A 150 68.77 -4.77 -59.33
C LEU A 150 70.07 -5.44 -58.87
N ARG A 151 70.02 -6.24 -57.78
CA ARG A 151 71.18 -7.03 -57.32
C ARG A 151 71.67 -8.01 -58.38
N GLU A 152 70.76 -8.68 -59.08
CA GLU A 152 71.10 -9.63 -60.15
C GLU A 152 71.74 -8.93 -61.37
N GLN A 153 71.18 -7.81 -61.83
CA GLN A 153 71.74 -7.04 -62.96
C GLN A 153 73.08 -6.36 -62.64
N VAL A 154 73.28 -5.90 -61.40
CA VAL A 154 74.56 -5.37 -60.91
C VAL A 154 75.60 -6.49 -60.81
N GLY A 155 75.18 -7.70 -60.43
CA GLY A 155 76.02 -8.90 -60.40
C GLY A 155 76.48 -9.39 -61.80
N SER A 156 75.70 -9.12 -62.85
CA SER A 156 76.02 -9.53 -64.23
C SER A 156 76.89 -8.53 -65.02
N GLY A 157 77.52 -7.55 -64.36
CA GLY A 157 78.50 -6.64 -64.98
C GLY A 157 77.93 -5.37 -65.63
N ARG A 158 76.65 -5.02 -65.38
CA ARG A 158 75.99 -3.83 -65.96
C ARG A 158 76.19 -2.54 -65.14
N SER A 159 76.94 -2.62 -64.03
CA SER A 159 77.15 -1.54 -63.05
C SER A 159 77.92 -0.34 -63.60
N ALA A 160 78.89 -0.55 -64.50
CA ALA A 160 79.67 0.55 -65.09
C ALA A 160 78.82 1.45 -65.99
N ALA A 161 77.97 0.85 -66.84
CA ALA A 161 77.06 1.59 -67.72
C ALA A 161 76.00 2.38 -66.92
N LEU A 162 75.50 1.83 -65.82
CA LEU A 162 74.54 2.52 -64.93
C LEU A 162 75.18 3.71 -64.19
N VAL A 163 76.47 3.63 -63.86
CA VAL A 163 77.22 4.74 -63.25
C VAL A 163 77.48 5.83 -64.29
N ASP A 164 77.88 5.47 -65.51
CA ASP A 164 78.09 6.43 -66.60
C ASP A 164 76.77 7.14 -66.99
N ASP A 165 75.64 6.42 -67.07
CA ASP A 165 74.32 7.01 -67.31
C ASP A 165 73.88 7.93 -66.16
N ALA A 166 74.10 7.54 -64.89
CA ALA A 166 73.79 8.40 -63.75
C ALA A 166 74.65 9.68 -63.72
N ILE A 167 75.92 9.57 -64.15
CA ILE A 167 76.82 10.72 -64.32
C ILE A 167 76.36 11.61 -65.49
N ALA A 168 75.86 11.03 -66.57
CA ALA A 168 75.30 11.76 -67.71
C ALA A 168 73.94 12.42 -67.43
N GLU A 169 73.15 11.91 -66.48
CA GLU A 169 71.84 12.44 -66.07
C GLU A 169 71.95 13.61 -65.06
N LEU A 170 73.05 13.68 -64.27
CA LEU A 170 73.30 14.73 -63.27
C LEU A 170 73.21 16.17 -63.81
N PRO A 171 73.78 16.50 -65.00
CA PRO A 171 73.63 17.82 -65.60
C PRO A 171 72.18 18.18 -65.97
N ARG A 172 71.31 17.19 -66.22
CA ARG A 172 69.93 17.40 -66.67
C ARG A 172 68.95 17.76 -65.55
N ARG A 173 69.31 17.48 -64.29
CA ARG A 173 68.49 17.81 -63.10
C ARG A 173 69.03 19.01 -62.29
N LEU A 174 70.14 19.60 -62.74
CA LEU A 174 70.78 20.77 -62.12
C LEU A 174 70.66 22.06 -62.96
N HIS A 175 69.64 22.13 -63.83
CA HIS A 175 69.15 23.37 -64.43
C HIS A 175 67.75 23.68 -63.90
#